data_AF-A0A2K8K535-F1
#
_entry.id   AF-A0A2K8K535-F1
#
_cell.length_a   1.000
_cell.length_b   1.000
_cell.length_c   1.000
_cell.angle_alpha   90.00
_cell.angle_beta   90.00
_cell.angle_gamma   90.00
#
_symmetry.space_group_name_H-M   'P 1'
#
loop_
_entity.id
_entity.type
_entity.pdbx_description
1 polymer ?
#
loop_
_entity_poly.entity_id
_entity_poly.type
_entity_poly.pdbx_seq_one_letter_code
_entity_poly.pdbx_strand_id
1 'polypeptide(L)'
;MSTPSAHARGKAKRAMSVQQALEWAFRIEKAQLELPPPSDIEEEGFGFGLEYVLLQRAALGCKVDGGQHKIGCYVHEDAEVIAATVAGVPDNLGGKRMAIRLAELARAGLTPDWMPGAVPRCLPVDMKRNRHGDRATSEVVGHERVLIKGKWRSVEVRACPVRFSPDQKQIDGARRAYEDWWQALGWVRDGLIEGRMLRDVEISAAMPKSQPWLGQSSGGAPRNGLR
;
A
#
# COMPACT_ATOMS: atom_id res chain seq x y z
N MET A 1 10.67 -30.97 47.58
CA MET A 1 9.78 -29.83 47.85
C MET A 1 10.00 -28.82 46.74
N SER A 2 9.16 -28.88 45.70
CA SER A 2 9.25 -28.01 44.53
C SER A 2 8.57 -26.68 44.87
N THR A 3 9.31 -25.58 44.74
CA THR A 3 8.77 -24.23 44.87
C THR A 3 7.79 -23.96 43.73
N PRO A 4 6.55 -23.54 44.00
CA PRO A 4 5.65 -23.13 42.93
C PRO A 4 6.16 -21.83 42.32
N SER A 5 6.37 -21.84 41.00
CA SER A 5 6.66 -20.64 40.21
C SER A 5 5.49 -19.66 40.36
N ALA A 6 5.78 -18.49 40.92
CA ALA A 6 4.79 -17.43 41.08
C ALA A 6 4.41 -16.90 39.68
N HIS A 7 3.25 -17.32 39.17
CA HIS A 7 2.61 -16.62 38.07
C HIS A 7 2.42 -15.15 38.47
N ALA A 8 3.10 -14.26 37.75
CA ALA A 8 2.97 -12.82 37.93
C ALA A 8 1.49 -12.42 37.86
N ARG A 9 0.99 -11.78 38.92
CA ARG A 9 -0.35 -11.21 38.98
C ARG A 9 -0.55 -10.24 37.81
N GLY A 10 -1.55 -10.56 36.98
CA GLY A 10 -2.17 -9.79 35.90
C GLY A 10 -1.56 -8.42 35.56
N LYS A 11 -0.61 -8.40 34.63
CA LYS A 11 -0.31 -7.18 33.88
C LYS A 11 -1.51 -6.92 32.96
N ALA A 12 -2.10 -5.73 33.03
CA ALA A 12 -3.22 -5.37 32.17
C ALA A 12 -2.77 -5.46 30.69
N LYS A 13 -3.54 -6.20 29.88
CA LYS A 13 -3.24 -6.33 28.45
C LYS A 13 -3.37 -4.96 27.78
N ARG A 14 -2.48 -4.68 26.83
CA ARG A 14 -2.55 -3.47 26.02
C ARG A 14 -3.62 -3.65 24.95
N ALA A 15 -4.73 -2.94 25.09
CA ALA A 15 -5.77 -2.90 24.06
C ALA A 15 -5.29 -2.14 22.82
N MET A 16 -5.41 -2.75 21.64
CA MET A 16 -4.99 -2.19 20.35
C MET A 16 -6.05 -2.48 19.27
N SER A 17 -6.22 -1.57 18.31
CA SER A 17 -6.89 -1.94 17.04
C SER A 17 -6.00 -2.86 16.21
N VAL A 18 -6.58 -3.61 15.27
CA VAL A 18 -5.81 -4.49 14.38
C VAL A 18 -4.72 -3.72 13.61
N GLN A 19 -5.03 -2.51 13.15
CA GLN A 19 -4.06 -1.66 12.44
C GLN A 19 -2.90 -1.28 13.37
N GLN A 20 -3.19 -0.83 14.60
CA GLN A 20 -2.14 -0.49 15.56
C GLN A 20 -1.30 -1.71 15.94
N ALA A 21 -1.91 -2.89 16.07
CA ALA A 21 -1.20 -4.13 16.38
C ALA A 21 -0.23 -4.52 15.26
N LEU A 22 -0.65 -4.39 14.00
CA LEU A 22 0.22 -4.61 12.84
C LEU A 22 1.35 -3.58 12.77
N GLU A 23 1.05 -2.29 12.93
CA GLU A 23 2.06 -1.24 12.95
C GLU A 23 3.07 -1.50 14.08
N TRP A 24 2.62 -1.87 15.28
CA TRP A 24 3.53 -2.24 16.35
C TRP A 24 4.37 -3.48 16.01
N ALA A 25 3.77 -4.56 15.54
CA ALA A 25 4.47 -5.80 15.22
C ALA A 25 5.55 -5.59 14.15
N PHE A 26 5.20 -4.97 13.02
CA PHE A 26 6.13 -4.84 11.89
C PHE A 26 7.03 -3.60 11.95
N ARG A 27 6.54 -2.47 12.47
CA ARG A 27 7.31 -1.21 12.51
C ARG A 27 8.19 -1.11 13.75
N ILE A 28 7.67 -1.49 14.93
CA ILE A 28 8.33 -1.30 16.21
C ILE A 28 9.08 -2.58 16.63
N GLU A 29 8.39 -3.72 16.63
CA GLU A 29 8.98 -5.02 17.00
C GLU A 29 9.80 -5.65 15.88
N LYS A 30 9.68 -5.13 14.64
CA LYS A 30 10.39 -5.62 13.45
C LYS A 30 10.15 -7.10 13.18
N ALA A 31 8.97 -7.61 13.53
CA ALA A 31 8.56 -8.96 13.20
C ALA A 31 8.69 -9.22 11.69
N GLN A 32 9.13 -10.42 11.34
CA GLN A 32 9.32 -10.83 9.95
C GLN A 32 8.16 -11.69 9.47
N LEU A 33 7.87 -11.60 8.17
CA LEU A 33 6.85 -12.42 7.54
C LEU A 33 7.53 -13.68 7.00
N GLU A 34 7.27 -14.82 7.63
CA GLU A 34 7.79 -16.11 7.18
C GLU A 34 6.89 -16.66 6.05
N LEU A 35 7.31 -16.42 4.81
CA LEU A 35 6.60 -16.91 3.63
C LEU A 35 7.25 -18.19 3.10
N PRO A 36 6.46 -19.18 2.65
CA PRO A 36 7.03 -20.37 2.05
C PRO A 36 7.74 -20.00 0.75
N PRO A 37 8.83 -20.72 0.43
CA PRO A 37 9.67 -20.41 -0.72
C PRO A 37 8.85 -20.36 -2.02
N PRO A 38 9.30 -19.57 -3.01
CA PRO A 38 8.64 -19.52 -4.31
C PRO A 38 8.64 -20.90 -4.95
N SER A 39 7.52 -21.31 -5.54
CA SER A 39 7.37 -22.61 -6.22
C SER A 39 8.08 -22.69 -7.57
N ASP A 40 8.38 -21.53 -8.17
CA ASP A 40 8.70 -21.42 -9.60
C ASP A 40 10.21 -21.25 -9.87
N ILE A 41 11.06 -21.58 -8.89
CA ILE A 41 12.51 -21.47 -9.00
C ILE A 41 13.08 -22.87 -9.24
N GLU A 42 13.44 -23.18 -10.50
CA GLU A 42 14.15 -24.42 -10.85
C GLU A 42 15.66 -24.36 -10.50
N GLU A 43 16.22 -23.15 -10.42
CA GLU A 43 17.63 -22.91 -10.09
C GLU A 43 17.76 -22.09 -8.81
N GLU A 44 18.21 -22.71 -7.72
CA GLU A 44 18.79 -21.97 -6.59
C GLU A 44 19.90 -21.06 -7.15
N GLY A 45 19.73 -19.75 -7.02
CA GLY A 45 20.75 -18.80 -7.45
C GLY A 45 22.10 -19.15 -6.85
N PHE A 46 23.18 -19.02 -7.65
CA PHE A 46 24.54 -19.28 -7.20
C PHE A 46 24.91 -18.39 -6.00
N GLY A 47 24.88 -18.97 -4.80
CA GLY A 47 25.28 -18.32 -3.56
C GLY A 47 26.71 -18.68 -3.21
N PHE A 48 27.49 -17.69 -2.76
CA PHE A 48 28.75 -17.99 -2.09
C PHE A 48 28.47 -18.54 -0.69
N GLY A 49 29.19 -19.59 -0.29
CA GLY A 49 29.16 -20.08 1.09
C GLY A 49 29.48 -18.95 2.08
N LEU A 50 28.85 -19.01 3.26
CA LEU A 50 29.02 -17.99 4.30
C LEU A 50 30.50 -17.78 4.64
N GLU A 51 31.28 -18.86 4.60
CA GLU A 51 32.72 -18.89 4.83
C GLU A 51 33.47 -18.01 3.82
N TYR A 52 33.12 -18.09 2.54
CA TYR A 52 33.73 -17.29 1.48
C TYR A 52 33.43 -15.80 1.67
N VAL A 53 32.19 -15.47 2.03
CA VAL A 53 31.75 -14.08 2.30
C VAL A 53 32.47 -13.52 3.54
N LEU A 54 32.63 -14.32 4.59
CA LEU A 54 33.36 -13.94 5.80
C LEU A 54 34.86 -13.73 5.50
N LEU A 55 35.46 -14.57 4.66
CA LEU A 55 36.86 -14.43 4.24
C LEU A 55 37.09 -13.13 3.45
N GLN A 56 36.22 -12.82 2.48
CA GLN A 56 36.28 -11.56 1.73
C GLN A 56 36.10 -10.33 2.64
N ARG A 57 35.17 -10.37 3.60
CA ARG A 57 34.95 -9.27 4.55
C ARG A 57 36.14 -9.06 5.48
N ALA A 58 36.75 -10.15 5.96
CA ALA A 58 37.97 -10.10 6.75
C ALA A 58 39.13 -9.50 5.94
N ALA A 59 39.26 -9.85 4.66
CA ALA A 59 40.26 -9.27 3.76
C ALA A 59 40.06 -7.77 3.53
N LEU A 60 38.80 -7.29 3.52
CA LEU A 60 38.46 -5.86 3.44
C LEU A 60 38.60 -5.13 4.78
N GLY A 61 38.86 -5.85 5.88
CA GLY A 61 38.96 -5.27 7.23
C GLY A 61 37.62 -4.76 7.79
N CYS A 62 36.50 -5.12 7.17
CA CYS A 62 35.17 -4.67 7.60
C CYS A 62 34.62 -5.57 8.70
N LYS A 63 34.33 -5.01 9.88
CA LYS A 63 33.55 -5.71 10.92
C LYS A 63 32.07 -5.63 10.55
N VAL A 64 31.40 -6.78 10.49
CA VAL A 64 29.95 -6.84 10.31
C VAL A 64 29.30 -6.25 11.56
N ASP A 65 28.71 -5.07 11.43
CA ASP A 65 27.78 -4.57 12.43
C ASP A 65 26.56 -5.47 12.36
N GLY A 66 26.39 -6.36 13.34
CA GLY A 66 25.35 -7.38 13.37
C GLY A 66 23.92 -6.82 13.46
N GLY A 67 23.73 -5.53 13.19
CA GLY A 67 22.44 -4.87 13.12
C GLY A 67 21.65 -4.98 14.42
N GLN A 68 22.33 -5.02 15.58
CA GLN A 68 21.74 -5.31 16.89
C GLN A 68 20.81 -4.17 17.33
N HIS A 69 19.61 -4.11 16.75
CA HIS A 69 18.56 -3.15 17.13
C HIS A 69 17.89 -3.50 18.47
N LYS A 70 18.10 -4.73 18.99
CA LYS A 70 17.70 -5.19 20.33
C LYS A 70 18.71 -6.20 20.88
N ILE A 71 18.91 -6.20 22.20
CA ILE A 71 19.70 -7.22 22.90
C ILE A 71 19.09 -8.60 22.60
N GLY A 72 19.86 -9.44 21.90
CA GLY A 72 19.52 -10.86 21.71
C GLY A 72 18.55 -11.20 20.57
N CYS A 73 18.28 -10.31 19.60
CA CYS A 73 17.35 -10.61 18.49
C CYS A 73 15.93 -11.00 18.95
N TYR A 74 15.53 -10.59 20.16
CA TYR A 74 14.24 -10.94 20.72
C TYR A 74 13.11 -10.13 20.07
N VAL A 75 12.29 -10.80 19.25
CA VAL A 75 10.99 -10.30 18.79
C VAL A 75 9.96 -10.72 19.83
N HIS A 76 9.02 -9.82 20.17
CA HIS A 76 7.98 -10.14 21.13
C HIS A 76 7.09 -11.29 20.62
N GLU A 77 6.76 -12.25 21.48
CA GLU A 77 5.96 -13.45 21.10
C GLU A 77 4.61 -13.07 20.45
N ASP A 78 3.86 -12.13 21.02
CA ASP A 78 2.64 -11.61 20.40
C ASP A 78 2.87 -11.02 18.99
N ALA A 79 4.03 -10.40 18.73
CA ALA A 79 4.35 -9.86 17.41
C ALA A 79 4.65 -10.98 16.40
N GLU A 80 5.26 -12.09 16.83
CA GLU A 80 5.43 -13.29 16.01
C GLU A 80 4.08 -13.94 15.69
N VAL A 81 3.17 -14.05 16.67
CA VAL A 81 1.82 -14.56 16.46
C VAL A 81 1.04 -13.68 15.47
N ILE A 82 1.16 -12.36 15.57
CA ILE A 82 0.57 -11.42 14.59
C ILE A 82 1.16 -11.66 13.21
N ALA A 83 2.48 -11.78 13.08
CA ALA A 83 3.12 -12.02 11.80
C ALA A 83 2.71 -13.37 11.17
N ALA A 84 2.63 -14.43 11.96
CA ALA A 84 2.16 -15.75 11.53
C ALA A 84 0.70 -15.71 11.07
N THR A 85 -0.16 -14.96 11.79
CA THR A 85 -1.56 -14.76 11.38
C THR A 85 -1.64 -14.06 10.03
N VAL A 86 -0.83 -13.02 9.81
CA VAL A 86 -0.75 -12.30 8.53
C VAL A 86 -0.21 -13.19 7.41
N ALA A 87 0.74 -14.08 7.69
CA ALA A 87 1.25 -15.03 6.70
C ALA A 87 0.18 -16.03 6.23
N GLY A 88 -0.83 -16.29 7.08
CA GLY A 88 -1.96 -17.18 6.80
C GLY A 88 -3.10 -16.55 5.98
N VAL A 89 -2.99 -15.31 5.50
CA VAL A 89 -4.04 -14.65 4.71
C VAL A 89 -4.41 -15.54 3.50
N PRO A 90 -5.70 -15.86 3.31
CA PRO A 90 -6.14 -16.79 2.27
C PRO A 90 -6.08 -16.17 0.86
N ASP A 91 -5.99 -17.02 -0.16
CA ASP A 91 -5.83 -16.59 -1.56
C ASP A 91 -7.02 -15.77 -2.09
N ASN A 92 -8.24 -16.01 -1.60
CA ASN A 92 -9.42 -15.21 -1.94
C ASN A 92 -9.34 -13.76 -1.43
N LEU A 93 -8.48 -13.49 -0.45
CA LEU A 93 -8.14 -12.14 0.06
C LEU A 93 -6.78 -11.65 -0.46
N GLY A 94 -6.25 -12.29 -1.51
CA GLY A 94 -4.98 -11.92 -2.16
C GLY A 94 -3.75 -12.66 -1.62
N GLY A 95 -3.91 -13.60 -0.68
CA GLY A 95 -2.88 -14.54 -0.26
C GLY A 95 -1.58 -13.88 0.19
N LYS A 96 -0.45 -14.47 -0.22
CA LYS A 96 0.91 -13.96 0.07
C LYS A 96 1.10 -12.51 -0.36
N ARG A 97 0.54 -12.09 -1.51
CA ARG A 97 0.70 -10.69 -2.00
C ARG A 97 0.02 -9.70 -1.07
N MET A 98 -1.16 -10.05 -0.56
CA MET A 98 -1.86 -9.22 0.42
C MET A 98 -1.15 -9.22 1.77
N ALA A 99 -0.65 -10.37 2.23
CA ALA A 99 0.15 -10.48 3.45
C ALA A 99 1.38 -9.54 3.43
N ILE A 100 2.13 -9.55 2.32
CA ILE A 100 3.25 -8.62 2.10
C ILE A 100 2.76 -7.18 2.13
N ARG A 101 1.68 -6.87 1.41
CA ARG A 101 1.13 -5.52 1.36
C ARG A 101 0.71 -5.00 2.73
N LEU A 102 0.08 -5.84 3.55
CA LEU A 102 -0.28 -5.52 4.95
C LEU A 102 0.97 -5.20 5.77
N ALA A 103 2.00 -6.04 5.69
CA ALA A 103 3.25 -5.85 6.41
C ALA A 103 3.96 -4.55 5.98
N GLU A 104 4.06 -4.27 4.68
CA GLU A 104 4.72 -3.04 4.20
C GLU A 104 3.94 -1.77 4.59
N LEU A 105 2.61 -1.79 4.46
CA LEU A 105 1.77 -0.67 4.90
C LEU A 105 1.90 -0.42 6.41
N ALA A 106 1.94 -1.48 7.21
CA ALA A 106 2.15 -1.40 8.65
C ALA A 106 3.55 -0.84 9.01
N ARG A 107 4.60 -1.26 8.30
CA ARG A 107 5.96 -0.69 8.47
C ARG A 107 5.99 0.80 8.15
N ALA A 108 5.28 1.22 7.11
CA ALA A 108 5.18 2.61 6.72
C ALA A 108 4.24 3.43 7.61
N GLY A 109 3.33 2.79 8.35
CA GLY A 109 2.22 3.46 9.04
C GLY A 109 1.27 4.14 8.05
N LEU A 110 1.05 3.50 6.90
CA LEU A 110 0.22 3.99 5.81
C LEU A 110 -0.99 3.08 5.61
N THR A 111 -1.99 3.62 4.94
CA THR A 111 -3.13 2.86 4.41
C THR A 111 -3.14 3.00 2.89
N PRO A 112 -3.77 2.08 2.14
CA PRO A 112 -3.84 2.21 0.69
C PRO A 112 -4.45 3.55 0.30
N ASP A 113 -3.87 4.24 -0.69
CA ASP A 113 -4.49 5.45 -1.22
C ASP A 113 -5.76 5.10 -2.00
N TRP A 114 -6.92 5.47 -1.47
CA TRP A 114 -8.22 5.32 -2.12
C TRP A 114 -8.60 6.53 -2.99
N MET A 115 -7.66 7.47 -3.17
CA MET A 115 -7.79 8.70 -3.92
C MET A 115 -8.87 9.64 -3.33
N PRO A 116 -8.62 10.23 -2.14
CA PRO A 116 -9.58 11.11 -1.49
C PRO A 116 -9.92 12.31 -2.38
N GLY A 117 -11.22 12.61 -2.52
CA GLY A 117 -11.71 13.73 -3.34
C GLY A 117 -11.43 13.61 -4.84
N ALA A 118 -10.99 12.45 -5.34
CA ALA A 118 -10.71 12.29 -6.76
C ALA A 118 -11.98 12.39 -7.62
N VAL A 119 -11.91 13.27 -8.62
CA VAL A 119 -12.95 13.47 -9.63
C VAL A 119 -12.27 13.43 -10.99
N PRO A 120 -12.80 12.69 -11.98
CA PRO A 120 -12.23 12.66 -13.33
C PRO A 120 -12.22 14.05 -13.96
N ARG A 121 -11.05 14.48 -14.44
CA ARG A 121 -10.89 15.76 -15.17
C ARG A 121 -10.51 15.49 -16.61
N CYS A 122 -11.23 16.14 -17.53
CA CYS A 122 -10.88 16.16 -18.94
C CYS A 122 -9.73 17.14 -19.17
N LEU A 123 -8.57 16.61 -19.56
CA LEU A 123 -7.34 17.36 -19.79
C LEU A 123 -6.88 17.16 -21.23
N PRO A 124 -6.24 18.16 -21.87
CA PRO A 124 -5.61 17.95 -23.16
C PRO A 124 -4.50 16.90 -23.03
N VAL A 125 -4.34 16.05 -24.05
CA VAL A 125 -3.28 15.03 -24.08
C VAL A 125 -1.90 15.69 -24.06
N ASP A 126 -1.77 16.83 -24.75
CA ASP A 126 -0.53 17.56 -24.87
C ASP A 126 -0.76 19.08 -24.84
N MET A 127 0.17 19.81 -24.23
CA MET A 127 0.17 21.26 -24.16
C MET A 127 1.51 21.81 -24.65
N LYS A 128 1.43 22.82 -25.52
CA LYS A 128 2.57 23.55 -26.06
C LYS A 128 2.58 24.96 -25.50
N ARG A 129 3.76 25.45 -25.11
CA ARG A 129 3.94 26.81 -24.63
C ARG A 129 4.38 27.74 -25.75
N ASN A 130 3.73 28.90 -25.87
CA ASN A 130 4.11 29.96 -26.81
C ASN A 130 4.21 31.31 -26.08
N ARG A 131 4.51 32.39 -26.82
CA ARG A 131 4.61 33.77 -26.27
C ARG A 131 3.33 34.29 -25.60
N HIS A 132 2.18 33.66 -25.85
CA HIS A 132 0.87 33.98 -25.28
C HIS A 132 0.43 33.01 -24.18
N GLY A 133 1.31 32.07 -23.76
CA GLY A 133 1.04 31.10 -22.70
C GLY A 133 0.87 29.67 -23.20
N ASP A 134 0.23 28.84 -22.38
CA ASP A 134 0.02 27.43 -22.64
C ASP A 134 -1.17 27.23 -23.59
N ARG A 135 -0.98 26.41 -24.61
CA ARG A 135 -1.99 26.10 -25.63
C ARG A 135 -2.05 24.59 -25.84
N ALA A 136 -3.26 24.04 -25.76
CA ALA A 136 -3.48 22.63 -26.05
C ALA A 136 -3.13 22.30 -27.51
N THR A 137 -2.48 21.15 -27.72
CA THR A 137 -2.17 20.65 -29.06
C THR A 137 -3.47 20.25 -29.78
N SER A 138 -3.57 20.59 -31.07
CA SER A 138 -4.70 20.23 -31.93
C SER A 138 -4.21 19.42 -33.13
N GLU A 139 -5.00 18.43 -33.53
CA GLU A 139 -4.76 17.57 -34.70
C GLU A 139 -5.91 17.68 -35.69
N VAL A 140 -5.65 17.38 -36.97
CA VAL A 140 -6.68 17.40 -38.03
C VAL A 140 -7.45 16.08 -37.97
N VAL A 141 -8.76 16.16 -37.72
CA VAL A 141 -9.66 14.98 -37.62
C VAL A 141 -10.46 14.79 -38.91
N GLY A 142 -10.54 15.81 -39.77
CA GLY A 142 -11.23 15.69 -41.05
C GLY A 142 -11.04 16.93 -41.93
N HIS A 143 -11.63 16.87 -43.12
CA HIS A 143 -11.70 18.00 -44.03
C HIS A 143 -13.17 18.21 -44.40
N GLU A 144 -13.67 19.43 -44.22
CA GLU A 144 -15.02 19.80 -44.62
C GLU A 144 -15.01 20.82 -45.75
N ARG A 145 -15.98 20.70 -46.65
CA ARG A 145 -16.23 21.72 -47.67
C ARG A 145 -17.17 22.76 -47.10
N VAL A 146 -16.67 23.98 -46.93
CA VAL A 146 -17.44 25.11 -46.42
C VAL A 146 -17.53 26.18 -47.50
N LEU A 147 -18.70 26.79 -47.64
CA LEU A 147 -18.92 27.91 -48.56
C LEU A 147 -18.46 29.21 -47.87
N ILE A 148 -17.32 29.75 -48.29
CA ILE A 148 -16.78 31.00 -47.73
C ILE A 148 -16.80 32.05 -48.84
N LYS A 149 -17.57 33.13 -48.63
CA LYS A 149 -17.72 34.23 -49.61
C LYS A 149 -18.11 33.73 -51.01
N GLY A 150 -19.08 32.81 -51.08
CA GLY A 150 -19.63 32.29 -52.35
C GLY A 150 -18.75 31.26 -53.09
N LYS A 151 -17.58 30.90 -52.53
CA LYS A 151 -16.69 29.86 -53.10
C LYS A 151 -16.56 28.69 -52.14
N TRP A 152 -16.64 27.48 -52.69
CA TRP A 152 -16.38 26.26 -51.93
C TRP A 152 -14.89 26.13 -51.64
N ARG A 153 -14.54 25.95 -50.36
CA ARG A 153 -13.17 25.68 -49.92
C ARG A 153 -13.15 24.45 -49.03
N SER A 154 -12.10 23.64 -49.18
CA SER A 154 -11.80 22.56 -48.24
C SER A 154 -11.07 23.15 -47.04
N VAL A 155 -11.56 22.90 -45.82
CA VAL A 155 -10.99 23.40 -44.56
C VAL A 155 -10.71 22.21 -43.65
N GLU A 156 -9.54 22.22 -43.01
CA GLU A 156 -9.17 21.26 -41.96
C GLU A 156 -10.06 21.45 -40.72
N VAL A 157 -10.78 20.41 -40.34
CA VAL A 157 -11.46 20.31 -39.04
C VAL A 157 -10.45 19.82 -38.02
N ARG A 158 -10.14 20.67 -37.03
CA ARG A 158 -9.15 20.37 -35.99
C ARG A 158 -9.83 20.08 -34.66
N ALA A 159 -9.37 19.05 -33.96
CA ALA A 159 -9.80 18.75 -32.59
C ALA A 159 -8.59 18.69 -31.65
N CYS A 160 -8.86 18.86 -30.36
CA CYS A 160 -7.86 18.63 -29.32
C CYS A 160 -8.08 17.23 -28.73
N PRO A 161 -7.11 16.31 -28.86
CA PRO A 161 -7.21 15.02 -28.19
C PRO A 161 -7.16 15.26 -26.67
N VAL A 162 -8.06 14.61 -25.94
CA VAL A 162 -8.20 14.74 -24.49
C VAL A 162 -8.03 13.39 -23.79
N ARG A 163 -7.56 13.44 -22.54
CA ARG A 163 -7.49 12.31 -21.62
C ARG A 163 -8.19 12.66 -20.32
N PHE A 164 -8.74 11.65 -19.65
CA PHE A 164 -9.21 11.80 -18.27
C PHE A 164 -8.08 11.46 -17.31
N SER A 165 -7.85 12.31 -16.31
CA SER A 165 -6.87 12.05 -15.25
C SER A 165 -7.31 12.62 -13.90
N PRO A 166 -7.36 11.80 -12.82
CA PRO A 166 -7.39 10.35 -12.90
C PRO A 166 -8.64 9.88 -13.66
N ASP A 167 -8.54 8.76 -14.38
CA ASP A 167 -9.72 8.19 -15.03
C ASP A 167 -10.60 7.44 -14.01
N GLN A 168 -11.84 7.12 -14.42
CA GLN A 168 -12.78 6.45 -13.51
C GLN A 168 -12.26 5.06 -13.10
N LYS A 169 -11.56 4.35 -14.00
CA LYS A 169 -11.02 3.02 -13.72
C LYS A 169 -9.92 3.05 -12.67
N GLN A 170 -9.08 4.08 -12.67
CA GLN A 170 -8.05 4.32 -11.66
C GLN A 170 -8.68 4.57 -10.29
N ILE A 171 -9.70 5.42 -10.23
CA ILE A 171 -10.44 5.70 -8.98
C ILE A 171 -11.08 4.42 -8.44
N ASP A 172 -11.77 3.67 -9.30
CA ASP A 172 -12.44 2.43 -8.92
C ASP A 172 -11.42 1.37 -8.47
N GLY A 173 -10.28 1.27 -9.16
CA GLY A 173 -9.18 0.38 -8.80
C GLY A 173 -8.57 0.71 -7.44
N ALA A 174 -8.36 2.00 -7.15
CA ALA A 174 -7.85 2.45 -5.86
C ALA A 174 -8.82 2.15 -4.72
N ARG A 175 -10.13 2.35 -4.94
CA ARG A 175 -11.18 2.03 -3.96
C ARG A 175 -11.30 0.53 -3.71
N ARG A 176 -11.25 -0.30 -4.75
CA ARG A 176 -11.21 -1.76 -4.63
C ARG A 176 -9.98 -2.22 -3.85
N ALA A 177 -8.81 -1.67 -4.16
CA ALA A 177 -7.58 -2.00 -3.45
C ALA A 177 -7.64 -1.64 -1.96
N TYR A 178 -8.33 -0.57 -1.59
CA TYR A 178 -8.61 -0.23 -0.20
C TYR A 178 -9.58 -1.23 0.44
N GLU A 179 -10.64 -1.60 -0.27
CA GLU A 179 -11.63 -2.58 0.19
C GLU A 179 -11.00 -3.96 0.41
N ASP A 180 -10.19 -4.45 -0.53
CA ASP A 180 -9.46 -5.72 -0.40
C ASP A 180 -8.56 -5.72 0.84
N TRP A 181 -7.83 -4.63 1.07
CA TRP A 181 -7.01 -4.44 2.27
C TRP A 181 -7.85 -4.39 3.54
N TRP A 182 -9.01 -3.72 3.52
CA TRP A 182 -9.92 -3.63 4.66
C TRP A 182 -10.51 -4.99 5.03
N GLN A 183 -10.89 -5.81 4.04
CA GLN A 183 -11.34 -7.19 4.25
C GLN A 183 -10.23 -8.06 4.84
N ALA A 184 -9.00 -7.95 4.31
CA ALA A 184 -7.85 -8.67 4.83
C ALA A 184 -7.53 -8.28 6.28
N LEU A 185 -7.64 -6.99 6.64
CA LEU A 185 -7.52 -6.55 8.03
C LEU A 185 -8.61 -7.15 8.93
N GLY A 186 -9.86 -7.20 8.45
CA GLY A 186 -10.96 -7.82 9.19
C GLY A 186 -10.69 -9.30 9.46
N TRP A 187 -10.22 -10.03 8.45
CA TRP A 187 -9.84 -11.43 8.58
C TRP A 187 -8.71 -11.63 9.60
N VAL A 188 -7.65 -10.82 9.56
CA VAL A 188 -6.56 -10.89 10.54
C VAL A 188 -7.06 -10.59 11.95
N ARG A 189 -7.90 -9.56 12.11
CA ARG A 189 -8.51 -9.22 13.40
C ARG A 189 -9.29 -10.39 13.97
N ASP A 190 -10.18 -10.97 13.16
CA ASP A 190 -11.06 -12.05 13.57
C ASP A 190 -10.23 -13.29 13.93
N GLY A 191 -9.21 -13.62 13.13
CA GLY A 191 -8.26 -14.71 13.43
C GLY A 191 -7.50 -14.51 14.74
N LEU A 192 -7.06 -13.27 15.05
CA LEU A 192 -6.38 -12.97 16.31
C LEU A 192 -7.32 -13.05 17.53
N ILE A 193 -8.56 -12.58 17.39
CA ILE A 193 -9.58 -12.62 18.44
C ILE A 193 -10.01 -14.06 18.72
N GLU A 194 -10.28 -14.84 17.68
CA GLU A 194 -10.70 -16.24 17.78
C GLU A 194 -9.57 -17.13 18.29
N GLY A 195 -8.34 -16.91 17.82
CA GLY A 195 -7.17 -17.69 18.22
C GLY A 195 -6.81 -17.55 19.70
N ARG A 196 -7.06 -16.39 20.33
CA ARG A 196 -6.77 -16.10 21.75
C ARG A 196 -5.33 -16.45 22.19
N MET A 197 -4.38 -16.37 21.26
CA MET A 197 -2.97 -16.72 21.48
C MET A 197 -2.12 -15.57 22.04
N LEU A 198 -2.66 -14.33 22.04
CA LEU A 198 -1.95 -13.14 22.49
C LEU A 198 -1.90 -13.05 24.03
N ARG A 199 -0.70 -12.86 24.56
CA ARG A 199 -0.42 -12.84 26.00
C ARG A 199 -0.58 -11.44 26.59
N ASP A 200 0.03 -10.44 25.96
CA ASP A 200 0.15 -9.07 26.47
C ASP A 200 -0.67 -8.06 25.66
N VAL A 201 -1.04 -8.39 24.43
CA VAL A 201 -1.89 -7.57 23.55
C VAL A 201 -3.33 -8.10 23.55
N GLU A 202 -4.29 -7.17 23.55
CA GLU A 202 -5.71 -7.48 23.34
C GLU A 202 -6.22 -6.73 22.10
N ILE A 203 -6.78 -7.46 21.13
CA ILE A 203 -7.31 -6.87 19.90
C ILE A 203 -8.74 -6.40 20.12
N SER A 204 -8.94 -5.09 19.93
CA SER A 204 -10.26 -4.46 19.95
C SER A 204 -10.99 -4.67 18.62
N ALA A 205 -12.32 -4.49 18.66
CA ALA A 205 -13.16 -4.52 17.46
C ALA A 205 -12.97 -3.32 16.51
N ALA A 206 -12.17 -2.31 16.91
CA ALA A 206 -11.98 -1.08 16.16
C ALA A 206 -11.35 -1.35 14.79
N MET A 207 -12.01 -0.84 13.74
CA MET A 207 -11.59 -0.96 12.34
C MET A 207 -11.48 0.42 11.68
N PRO A 208 -10.64 0.57 10.64
CA PRO A 208 -10.69 1.72 9.75
C PRO A 208 -12.08 1.88 9.12
N LYS A 209 -12.41 3.10 8.66
CA LYS A 209 -13.69 3.36 7.95
C LYS A 209 -13.77 2.47 6.70
N SER A 210 -14.88 1.76 6.51
CA SER A 210 -15.03 0.84 5.38
C SER A 210 -15.05 1.54 4.01
N GLN A 211 -15.69 2.71 3.91
CA GLN A 211 -15.79 3.47 2.67
C GLN A 211 -15.49 4.96 2.91
N PRO A 212 -14.21 5.33 3.11
CA PRO A 212 -13.82 6.68 3.49
C PRO A 212 -14.14 7.75 2.43
N TRP A 213 -14.38 7.36 1.17
CA TRP A 213 -14.72 8.27 0.07
C TRP A 213 -16.17 8.75 0.04
N LEU A 214 -17.12 8.09 0.74
CA LEU A 214 -18.54 8.52 0.74
C LEU A 214 -18.79 9.81 1.52
N GLY A 215 -17.97 10.11 2.54
CA GLY A 215 -18.14 11.28 3.40
C GLY A 215 -17.48 12.56 2.90
N GLN A 216 -16.88 12.57 1.71
CA GLN A 216 -16.01 13.66 1.23
C GLN A 216 -16.70 14.64 0.27
N SER A 217 -17.99 14.44 -0.02
CA SER A 217 -18.75 15.17 -1.06
C SER A 217 -19.13 16.62 -0.71
N SER A 218 -18.55 17.23 0.32
CA SER A 218 -18.87 18.61 0.71
C SER A 218 -17.61 19.43 1.00
N GLY A 219 -16.92 19.84 -0.06
CA GLY A 219 -15.69 20.64 0.07
C GLY A 219 -15.27 21.34 -1.20
N GLY A 220 -15.98 22.42 -1.55
CA GLY A 220 -15.44 23.49 -2.40
C GLY A 220 -15.63 23.31 -3.90
N ALA A 221 -16.71 23.86 -4.45
CA ALA A 221 -16.68 24.36 -5.82
C ALA A 221 -15.53 25.37 -5.93
N PRO A 222 -14.64 25.28 -6.94
CA PRO A 222 -13.63 26.31 -7.15
C PRO A 222 -14.35 27.62 -7.49
N ARG A 223 -14.18 28.64 -6.64
CA ARG A 223 -14.48 30.03 -7.03
C ARG A 223 -13.55 30.36 -8.20
N ASN A 224 -14.10 30.36 -9.42
CA ASN A 224 -13.44 30.90 -10.60
C ASN A 224 -13.06 32.36 -10.34
N GLY A 225 -11.81 32.58 -9.94
CA GLY A 225 -11.18 33.90 -9.91
C GLY A 225 -10.55 34.16 -11.27
N LEU A 226 -11.36 34.58 -12.24
CA LEU A 226 -10.87 35.32 -13.39
C LEU A 226 -10.57 36.75 -12.92
N ARG A 227 -9.28 37.11 -12.89
CA ARG A 227 -8.78 38.48 -12.98
C ARG A 227 -7.69 38.51 -14.04
#